data_AF-A0A9E3XGJ9-F1
#
_entry.id   AF-A0A9E3XGJ9-F1
#
_cell.length_a   1.000
_cell.length_b   1.000
_cell.length_c   1.000
_cell.angle_alpha   90.00
_cell.angle_beta   90.00
_cell.angle_gamma   90.00
#
_symmetry.space_group_name_H-M   'P 1'
#
loop_
_entity.id
_entity.type
_entity.pdbx_description
1 polymer ?
#
loop_
_entity_poly.entity_id
_entity_poly.type
_entity_poly.pdbx_seq_one_letter_code
_entity_poly.pdbx_strand_id
1 'polypeptide(L)' 'MGYPFKEIEQKWQAYWEQHHTFRTAEQIDTDKPKFYVLDMFPYPSGAGLHVGHPEGYTATDI' A
#
# COMPACT_ATOMS: atom_id res chain seq x y z
N MET A 1 25.58 -15.25 -3.60
CA MET A 1 24.65 -14.59 -2.65
C MET A 1 23.72 -13.70 -3.46
N GLY A 2 22.41 -13.82 -3.26
CA GLY A 2 21.42 -12.99 -3.95
C GLY A 2 21.20 -11.66 -3.23
N TYR A 3 20.57 -10.71 -3.91
CA TYR A 3 20.08 -9.47 -3.29
C TYR A 3 19.07 -9.80 -2.17
N PRO A 4 19.21 -9.24 -0.95
CA PRO A 4 18.40 -9.62 0.20
C PRO A 4 17.04 -8.90 0.23
N PHE A 5 16.23 -9.06 -0.83
CA PHE A 5 14.94 -8.36 -0.96
C PHE A 5 14.00 -8.59 0.24
N LYS A 6 13.96 -9.81 0.79
CA LYS A 6 13.10 -10.13 1.95
C LYS A 6 13.42 -9.27 3.18
N GLU A 7 14.71 -9.07 3.48
CA GLU A 7 15.13 -8.27 4.62
C GLU A 7 14.84 -6.78 4.39
N ILE A 8 15.04 -6.33 3.16
CA ILE A 8 14.81 -4.94 2.76
C ILE A 8 13.32 -4.60 2.79
N GLU A 9 12.46 -5.46 2.23
CA GLU A 9 11.00 -5.29 2.25
C GLU A 9 10.46 -5.23 3.67
N GLN A 10 10.87 -6.17 4.55
CA GLN A 10 10.45 -6.19 5.95
C GLN A 10 10.89 -4.94 6.72
N LYS A 11 12.13 -4.47 6.48
CA LYS A 11 12.63 -3.24 7.10
C LYS A 11 11.77 -2.03 6.74
N TRP A 12 11.40 -1.88 5.47
CA TRP A 12 10.63 -0.72 5.03
C TRP A 12 9.15 -0.80 5.45
N GLN A 13 8.54 -1.98 5.41
CA GLN A 13 7.19 -2.18 5.96
C GLN A 13 7.10 -1.78 7.44
N ALA A 14 8.07 -2.20 8.26
CA ALA A 14 8.13 -1.83 9.67
C ALA A 14 8.33 -0.32 9.87
N TYR A 15 9.19 0.31 9.06
CA TYR A 15 9.39 1.75 9.09
C TYR A 15 8.10 2.51 8.72
N TRP A 16 7.42 2.12 7.64
CA TRP A 16 6.18 2.77 7.21
C TRP A 16 5.07 2.70 8.26
N GLU A 17 4.94 1.55 8.93
CA GLU A 17 3.99 1.36 10.01
C GLU A 17 4.33 2.23 11.24
N GLN A 18 5.58 2.19 11.69
CA GLN A 18 6.05 2.98 12.84
C GLN A 18 5.91 4.50 12.61
N HIS A 19 6.10 4.95 11.38
CA HIS A 19 6.09 6.37 11.01
C HIS A 19 4.75 6.82 10.42
N HIS A 20 3.76 5.94 10.32
CA HIS A 20 2.44 6.22 9.74
C HIS A 20 2.50 6.88 8.35
N THR A 21 3.42 6.44 7.49
CA THR A 21 3.73 7.15 6.22
C THR A 21 2.58 7.20 5.23
N PHE A 22 1.60 6.30 5.35
CA PHE A 22 0.41 6.24 4.49
C PHE A 22 -0.85 6.81 5.16
N ARG A 23 -0.73 7.41 6.35
CA ARG A 23 -1.88 8.01 7.05
C ARG A 23 -2.31 9.28 6.31
N THR A 24 -3.59 9.38 5.98
CA THR A 24 -4.19 10.63 5.51
C THR A 24 -3.98 11.73 6.55
N ALA A 25 -3.39 12.85 6.12
CA ALA A 25 -3.10 13.97 7.00
C ALA A 25 -4.37 14.50 7.68
N GLU A 26 -4.28 14.79 8.98
CA GLU A 26 -5.40 15.35 9.75
C GLU A 26 -5.78 16.75 9.27
N GLN A 27 -4.78 17.52 8.84
CA GLN A 27 -4.94 18.81 8.19
C GLN A 27 -4.56 18.66 6.73
N ILE A 28 -5.54 18.88 5.84
CA ILE A 28 -5.31 18.81 4.40
C ILE A 28 -4.69 20.13 3.95
N ASP A 29 -3.51 20.03 3.34
CA ASP A 29 -2.87 21.12 2.60
C ASP A 29 -3.77 21.52 1.42
N THR A 30 -4.45 22.67 1.56
CA THR A 30 -5.38 23.19 0.55
C THR A 30 -4.69 23.83 -0.65
N ASP A 31 -3.38 24.04 -0.57
CA ASP A 31 -2.59 24.60 -1.68
C ASP A 31 -2.24 23.52 -2.72
N LYS A 32 -2.52 22.25 -2.41
CA LYS A 32 -2.34 21.10 -3.31
C LYS A 32 -3.68 20.53 -3.77
N PRO A 33 -3.76 20.02 -5.02
CA PRO A 33 -4.94 19.33 -5.49
C PRO A 33 -5.19 18.05 -4.67
N LYS A 34 -6.45 17.80 -4.32
CA LYS A 34 -6.84 16.56 -3.65
C LYS A 34 -6.84 15.41 -4.66
N PHE A 35 -6.43 14.23 -4.19
CA PHE A 35 -6.51 13.00 -4.96
C PHE A 35 -7.19 11.92 -4.12
N TYR A 36 -8.19 11.25 -4.71
CA TYR A 36 -8.84 10.10 -4.09
C TYR A 36 -8.78 8.94 -5.07
N VAL A 37 -7.95 7.96 -4.74
CA VAL A 37 -7.81 6.68 -5.44
C VAL A 37 -8.44 5.58 -4.60
N LEU A 38 -9.12 4.63 -5.25
CA LEU A 38 -9.92 3.62 -4.57
C LEU A 38 -9.85 2.29 -5.31
N ASP A 39 -9.62 1.23 -4.54
CA ASP A 39 -9.76 -0.16 -4.98
C ASP A 39 -11.10 -0.76 -4.56
N MET A 40 -11.56 -1.73 -5.36
CA MET A 40 -12.65 -2.61 -4.92
C MET A 40 -12.13 -3.55 -3.83
N PHE A 41 -12.66 -3.37 -2.62
CA PHE A 41 -12.30 -4.20 -1.47
C PHE A 41 -12.68 -5.68 -1.71
N PRO A 42 -11.77 -6.64 -1.45
CA PRO A 42 -12.00 -8.04 -1.77
C PRO A 42 -12.96 -8.72 -0.78
N TYR A 43 -13.67 -9.75 -1.25
CA TYR A 43 -14.45 -10.63 -0.38
C TYR A 43 -13.58 -11.75 0.23
N PRO A 44 -13.75 -12.08 1.52
CA PRO A 44 -12.98 -13.14 2.19
C PRO A 44 -13.57 -14.55 1.89
N SER A 45 -13.66 -14.92 0.62
CA SER A 45 -14.33 -16.15 0.15
C SER A 45 -13.38 -17.29 -0.24
N GLY A 46 -12.08 -17.17 0.07
CA GLY A 46 -11.06 -18.19 -0.17
C GLY A 46 -9.95 -18.13 0.88
N ALA A 47 -8.92 -18.97 0.72
CA ALA A 47 -7.79 -19.01 1.65
C ALA A 47 -6.90 -17.74 1.60
N GLY A 48 -7.01 -16.96 0.52
CA GLY A 48 -6.25 -15.72 0.33
C GLY A 48 -6.43 -15.16 -1.08
N LEU A 49 -5.69 -14.10 -1.38
CA LEU A 49 -5.67 -13.47 -2.70
C LEU A 49 -4.79 -14.28 -3.67
N HIS A 50 -5.22 -14.39 -4.93
CA HIS A 50 -4.38 -14.83 -6.05
C HIS A 50 -3.71 -13.65 -6.77
N VAL A 51 -2.74 -13.93 -7.65
CA VAL A 51 -1.91 -12.94 -8.37
C VAL A 51 -2.68 -11.90 -9.20
N GLY A 52 -3.93 -12.18 -9.61
CA GLY A 52 -4.80 -11.19 -10.27
C GLY A 52 -5.34 -10.07 -9.37
N HIS A 53 -5.54 -10.28 -8.06
CA HIS A 53 -6.02 -9.21 -7.17
C HIS A 53 -5.05 -8.02 -7.07
N PRO A 54 -3.73 -8.23 -6.87
CA PRO A 54 -2.80 -7.11 -6.76
C PRO A 54 -2.56 -6.39 -8.09
N GLU A 55 -3.07 -6.86 -9.23
CA GLU A 55 -2.95 -6.11 -10.49
C GLU A 55 -3.64 -4.74 -10.38
N GLY A 56 -4.92 -4.74 -9.99
CA GLY A 56 -5.66 -3.49 -9.74
C GLY A 56 -5.04 -2.68 -8.61
N TYR A 57 -4.66 -3.35 -7.52
CA TYR A 57 -4.14 -2.68 -6.31
C TYR A 57 -2.76 -2.06 -6.54
N THR A 58 -1.94 -2.62 -7.43
CA THR A 58 -0.65 -2.01 -7.80
C THR A 58 -0.88 -0.80 -8.72
N ALA A 59 -1.87 -0.86 -9.61
CA ALA A 59 -2.17 0.24 -10.51
C ALA A 59 -2.71 1.49 -9.78
N THR A 60 -3.41 1.30 -8.66
CA THR A 60 -3.91 2.39 -7.80
C THR A 60 -2.90 2.89 -6.77
N ASP A 61 -1.89 2.09 -6.43
CA ASP A 61 -0.82 2.45 -5.49
C ASP A 61 0.32 3.28 -6.15
N ILE A 62 0.51 3.16 -7.47
CA ILE A 62 1.46 3.95 -8.28
C ILE A 62 0.91 5.35 -8.58
#